data_AF-S6AF94-F1
#
_entry.id   AF-S6AF94-F1
#
_cell.length_a   1.000
_cell.length_b   1.000
_cell.length_c   1.000
_cell.angle_alpha   90.00
_cell.angle_beta   90.00
_cell.angle_gamma   90.00
#
_symmetry.space_group_name_H-M   'P 1'
#
loop_
_entity.id
_entity.type
_entity.pdbx_description
1 polymer ?
#
loop_
_entity_poly.entity_id
_entity_poly.type
_entity_poly.pdbx_seq_one_letter_code
_entity_poly.pdbx_strand_id
1 'polypeptide(L)'
;MTAIPYARVLFAGPDLGRGSFGELFRRQLIALRGEAALADIVDTGDGYDALWQRVQESPRPLLVIDLEVESSTQHLDWLRSELARLGAPEGLFVASPLGQFDSDPASVACALAERRELHLDCLEVPELPERHSWSCIPPHARRLLLCNGPRCTRRGALPLWKKLRETLKAAGKLECEGGVHITRTQCQFPCDSGPTASLYPEGEWYRIRDEAEVLRWVQERIVEERQVPELLMEP
;
A
#
# COMPACT_ATOMS: atom_id res chain seq x y z
N MET A 1 37.77 7.69 -8.06
CA MET A 1 37.09 8.64 -8.96
C MET A 1 36.28 9.56 -8.07
N THR A 2 36.71 10.81 -7.94
CA THR A 2 36.03 11.84 -7.14
C THR A 2 34.63 12.05 -7.71
N ALA A 3 33.62 11.61 -6.96
CA ALA A 3 32.23 11.66 -7.38
C ALA A 3 31.79 13.12 -7.54
N ILE A 4 31.11 13.43 -8.65
CA ILE A 4 30.49 14.74 -8.84
C ILE A 4 29.31 14.84 -7.85
N PRO A 5 29.27 15.86 -6.97
CA PRO A 5 28.17 16.04 -6.02
C PRO A 5 26.84 16.29 -6.76
N TYR A 6 25.71 16.01 -6.10
CA TYR A 6 24.41 16.46 -6.58
C TYR A 6 24.41 17.98 -6.71
N ALA A 7 23.91 18.50 -7.83
CA ALA A 7 23.72 19.94 -8.01
C ALA A 7 22.65 20.47 -7.03
N ARG A 8 21.70 19.62 -6.65
CA ARG A 8 20.69 19.89 -5.62
C ARG A 8 20.17 18.59 -5.01
N VAL A 9 19.74 18.65 -3.74
CA VAL A 9 19.03 17.57 -3.05
C VAL A 9 17.71 18.13 -2.54
N LEU A 10 16.57 17.56 -2.95
CA LEU A 10 15.24 17.93 -2.46
C LEU A 10 14.78 16.95 -1.39
N PHE A 11 14.07 17.45 -0.38
CA PHE A 11 13.43 16.66 0.67
C PHE A 11 11.92 16.75 0.47
N ALA A 12 11.29 15.68 -0.03
CA ALA A 12 9.90 15.68 -0.45
C ALA A 12 9.05 14.75 0.43
N GLY A 13 7.95 15.24 1.00
CA GLY A 13 7.07 14.42 1.83
C GLY A 13 5.94 15.23 2.46
N PRO A 14 4.91 14.57 3.01
CA PRO A 14 3.76 15.25 3.58
C PRO A 14 4.10 15.95 4.89
N ASP A 15 3.49 17.12 5.12
CA ASP A 15 3.54 17.86 6.39
C ASP A 15 4.97 18.23 6.87
N LEU A 16 5.91 18.42 5.93
CA LEU A 16 7.26 18.92 6.24
C LEU A 16 7.27 20.42 6.57
N GLY A 17 6.29 21.18 6.10
CA GLY A 17 6.18 22.62 6.32
C GLY A 17 5.41 23.03 7.57
N ARG A 18 4.61 22.12 8.15
CA ARG A 18 3.61 22.41 9.19
C ARG A 18 3.47 21.27 10.20
N GLY A 19 2.83 21.54 11.33
CA GLY A 19 2.61 20.53 12.38
C GLY A 19 3.87 20.16 13.16
N SER A 20 3.72 19.26 14.14
CA SER A 20 4.82 18.86 15.04
C SER A 20 5.93 18.12 14.31
N PHE A 21 5.59 17.30 13.30
CA PHE A 21 6.55 16.60 12.47
C PHE A 21 7.41 17.56 11.65
N GLY A 22 6.79 18.47 10.87
CA GLY A 22 7.50 19.48 10.10
C GLY A 22 8.34 20.42 10.97
N GLU A 23 7.86 20.83 12.14
CA GLU A 23 8.66 21.65 13.08
C GLU A 23 9.93 20.92 13.53
N LEU A 24 9.82 19.63 13.88
CA LEU A 24 10.96 18.81 14.30
C LEU A 24 11.94 18.59 13.13
N PHE A 25 11.43 18.19 11.97
CA PHE A 25 12.23 17.95 10.76
C PHE A 25 13.03 19.19 10.35
N ARG A 26 12.37 20.36 10.31
CA ARG A 26 13.04 21.63 9.95
C ARG A 26 14.13 22.01 10.94
N ARG A 27 13.88 21.87 12.25
CA ARG A 27 14.90 22.15 13.27
C ARG A 27 16.13 21.25 13.14
N GLN A 28 15.90 19.96 12.94
CA GLN A 28 16.98 18.99 12.72
C GLN A 28 17.74 19.29 11.42
N LEU A 29 17.02 19.61 10.33
CA LEU A 29 17.64 19.93 9.04
C LEU A 29 18.50 21.20 9.13
N ILE A 30 18.04 22.25 9.83
CA ILE A 30 18.87 23.45 10.07
C ILE A 30 20.15 23.09 10.81
N ALA A 31 20.07 22.24 11.84
CA ALA A 31 21.25 21.82 12.59
C ALA A 31 22.25 21.02 11.75
N LEU A 32 21.76 20.23 10.78
CA LEU A 32 22.57 19.34 9.94
C LEU A 32 23.11 20.01 8.67
N ARG A 33 22.32 20.88 8.03
CA ARG A 33 22.58 21.45 6.69
C ARG A 33 22.46 22.98 6.61
N GLY A 34 22.16 23.65 7.72
CA GLY A 34 21.97 25.09 7.79
C GLY A 34 20.59 25.56 7.30
N GLU A 35 20.29 26.84 7.53
CA GLU A 35 18.96 27.41 7.23
C GLU A 35 18.61 27.42 5.74
N ALA A 36 19.61 27.54 4.86
CA ALA A 36 19.41 27.50 3.42
C ALA A 36 18.78 26.19 2.92
N ALA A 37 19.00 25.07 3.63
CA ALA A 37 18.45 23.76 3.27
C ALA A 37 16.91 23.71 3.36
N LEU A 38 16.28 24.66 4.07
CA LEU A 38 14.83 24.78 4.10
C LEU A 38 14.22 25.08 2.73
N ALA A 39 14.99 25.71 1.83
CA ALA A 39 14.53 26.02 0.46
C ALA A 39 14.40 24.77 -0.43
N ASP A 40 14.96 23.65 0.02
CA ASP A 40 14.94 22.36 -0.67
C ASP A 40 13.87 21.40 -0.13
N ILE A 41 13.11 21.84 0.89
CA ILE A 41 11.93 21.11 1.36
C ILE A 41 10.80 21.33 0.36
N VAL A 42 10.13 20.24 0.00
CA VAL A 42 8.90 20.25 -0.78
C VAL A 42 7.83 19.48 -0.01
N ASP A 43 6.83 20.19 0.50
CA ASP A 43 5.69 19.57 1.17
C ASP A 43 4.74 18.96 0.12
N THR A 44 4.44 17.67 0.26
CA THR A 44 3.54 16.93 -0.65
C THR A 44 2.18 16.63 -0.04
N GLY A 45 1.85 17.21 1.13
CA GLY A 45 0.62 16.92 1.86
C GLY A 45 -0.67 17.30 1.10
N ASP A 46 -0.57 18.27 0.19
CA ASP A 46 -1.69 18.73 -0.65
C ASP A 46 -1.58 18.19 -2.10
N GLY A 47 -0.64 17.28 -2.38
CA GLY A 47 -0.35 16.72 -3.70
C GLY A 47 1.09 16.94 -4.17
N TYR A 48 1.41 16.48 -5.39
CA TYR A 48 2.78 16.44 -5.90
C TYR A 48 3.15 17.58 -6.87
N ASP A 49 2.22 18.49 -7.19
CA ASP A 49 2.44 19.55 -8.17
C ASP A 49 3.65 20.44 -7.84
N ALA A 50 3.84 20.76 -6.56
CA ALA A 50 5.00 21.52 -6.10
C ALA A 50 6.32 20.76 -6.31
N LEU A 51 6.31 19.43 -6.14
CA LEU A 51 7.47 18.59 -6.41
C LEU A 51 7.78 18.54 -7.90
N TRP A 52 6.76 18.36 -8.74
CA TRP A 52 6.92 18.34 -10.19
C TRP A 52 7.57 19.63 -10.68
N GLN A 53 7.02 20.78 -10.27
CA GLN A 53 7.57 22.09 -10.60
C GLN A 53 9.02 22.22 -10.12
N ARG A 54 9.30 21.87 -8.86
CA ARG A 54 10.63 22.03 -8.28
C ARG A 54 11.67 21.13 -8.93
N VAL A 55 11.29 19.92 -9.36
CA VAL A 55 12.16 19.00 -10.10
C VAL A 55 12.51 19.57 -11.46
N GLN A 56 11.55 20.13 -12.19
CA GLN A 56 11.77 20.74 -13.51
C GLN A 56 12.65 21.99 -13.45
N GLU A 57 12.52 22.78 -12.38
CA GLU A 57 13.34 23.99 -12.14
C GLU A 57 14.76 23.68 -11.65
N SER A 58 15.04 22.44 -11.23
CA SER A 58 16.28 22.11 -10.54
C SER A 58 17.38 21.61 -11.49
N PRO A 59 18.64 22.00 -11.26
CA PRO A 59 19.76 21.53 -12.08
C PRO A 59 20.02 20.05 -11.85
N ARG A 60 20.53 19.38 -12.89
CA ARG A 60 21.04 18.00 -12.81
C ARG A 60 22.54 18.00 -12.43
N PRO A 61 23.06 16.97 -11.73
CA PRO A 61 22.32 15.84 -11.19
C PRO A 61 21.47 16.23 -9.97
N LEU A 62 20.23 15.75 -9.92
CA LEU A 62 19.25 16.02 -8.86
C LEU A 62 18.99 14.75 -8.05
N LEU A 63 18.98 14.87 -6.73
CA LEU A 63 18.48 13.83 -5.84
C LEU A 63 17.17 14.29 -5.21
N VAL A 64 16.15 13.44 -5.24
CA VAL A 64 14.93 13.59 -4.46
C VAL A 64 14.96 12.56 -3.32
N ILE A 65 14.97 13.03 -2.09
CA ILE A 65 14.76 12.19 -0.91
C ILE A 65 13.26 12.14 -0.66
N ASP A 66 12.67 10.98 -0.91
CA ASP A 66 11.26 10.68 -0.62
C ASP A 66 11.09 10.37 0.87
N LEU A 67 10.26 11.18 1.53
CA LEU A 67 9.94 11.16 2.94
C LEU A 67 8.47 10.76 3.18
N GLU A 68 7.82 10.12 2.21
CA GLU A 68 6.49 9.55 2.39
C GLU A 68 6.49 8.52 3.53
N VAL A 69 5.53 8.67 4.46
CA VAL A 69 5.45 7.88 5.70
C VAL A 69 5.08 6.44 5.38
N GLU A 70 4.22 6.24 4.39
CA GLU A 70 3.78 4.92 3.92
C GLU A 70 4.53 4.45 2.67
N SER A 71 5.75 4.96 2.45
CA SER A 71 6.54 4.62 1.27
C SER A 71 6.80 3.11 1.21
N SER A 72 6.51 2.53 0.04
CA SER A 72 6.74 1.15 -0.32
C SER A 72 7.57 1.10 -1.60
N THR A 73 8.08 -0.08 -1.96
CA THR A 73 8.78 -0.25 -3.25
C THR A 73 7.89 0.13 -4.44
N GLN A 74 6.58 -0.18 -4.37
CA GLN A 74 5.61 0.21 -5.40
C GLN A 74 5.39 1.72 -5.46
N HIS A 75 5.34 2.38 -4.30
CA HIS A 75 5.26 3.83 -4.24
C HIS A 75 6.50 4.48 -4.87
N LEU A 76 7.69 3.97 -4.55
CA LEU A 76 8.95 4.48 -5.07
C LEU A 76 9.04 4.31 -6.59
N ASP A 77 8.61 3.16 -7.13
CA ASP A 77 8.56 2.94 -8.58
C ASP A 77 7.51 3.85 -9.25
N TRP A 78 6.36 4.09 -8.62
CA TRP A 78 5.39 5.08 -9.10
C TRP A 78 6.01 6.48 -9.16
N LEU A 79 6.64 6.95 -8.08
CA LEU A 79 7.28 8.26 -8.03
C LEU A 79 8.36 8.40 -9.10
N ARG A 80 9.24 7.41 -9.24
CA ARG A 80 10.28 7.39 -10.28
C ARG A 80 9.67 7.43 -11.69
N SER A 81 8.55 6.75 -11.93
CA SER A 81 7.83 6.76 -13.20
C SER A 81 7.25 8.14 -13.53
N GLU A 82 6.63 8.81 -12.57
CA GLU A 82 6.09 10.16 -12.76
C GLU A 82 7.22 11.17 -13.02
N LEU A 83 8.30 11.09 -12.25
CA LEU A 83 9.49 11.93 -12.42
C LEU A 83 10.13 11.75 -13.80
N ALA A 84 10.16 10.52 -14.32
CA ALA A 84 10.66 10.24 -15.67
C ALA A 84 9.85 10.95 -16.75
N ARG A 85 8.52 11.05 -16.56
CA ARG A 85 7.60 11.70 -17.51
C ARG A 85 7.70 13.22 -17.53
N LEU A 86 8.26 13.85 -16.50
CA LEU A 86 8.47 15.31 -16.45
C LEU A 86 9.52 15.82 -17.44
N GLY A 87 10.31 14.92 -18.03
CA GLY A 87 11.39 15.23 -18.97
C GLY A 87 12.78 15.30 -18.33
N ALA A 88 13.82 15.05 -19.14
CA ALA A 88 15.22 14.98 -18.72
C ALA A 88 15.48 14.07 -17.50
N PRO A 89 15.10 12.78 -17.56
CA PRO A 89 15.36 11.82 -16.48
C PRO A 89 16.85 11.55 -16.26
N GLU A 90 17.70 11.90 -17.21
CA GLU A 90 19.14 11.75 -17.09
C GLU A 90 19.67 12.59 -15.91
N GLY A 91 20.31 11.91 -14.96
CA GLY A 91 20.84 12.54 -13.76
C GLY A 91 19.79 12.88 -12.69
N LEU A 92 18.57 12.36 -12.81
CA LEU A 92 17.58 12.37 -11.73
C LEU A 92 17.63 11.06 -10.96
N PHE A 93 17.74 11.18 -9.63
CA PHE A 93 17.80 10.06 -8.72
C PHE A 93 16.79 10.23 -7.59
N VAL A 94 16.29 9.11 -7.08
CA VAL A 94 15.40 9.07 -5.92
C VAL A 94 15.98 8.13 -4.87
N ALA A 95 15.85 8.50 -3.61
CA ALA A 95 16.12 7.60 -2.50
C ALA A 95 15.01 7.75 -1.46
N SER A 96 14.60 6.64 -0.85
CA SER A 96 13.62 6.58 0.21
C SER A 96 14.13 5.63 1.29
N PRO A 97 13.92 5.91 2.58
CA PRO A 97 14.18 4.94 3.63
C PRO A 97 12.97 4.02 3.85
N LEU A 98 11.95 4.04 2.98
CA LEU A 98 10.87 3.06 2.91
C LEU A 98 10.09 2.93 4.23
N GLY A 99 9.70 4.08 4.80
CA GLY A 99 8.97 4.14 6.07
C GLY A 99 9.81 3.82 7.32
N GLN A 100 11.13 3.65 7.19
CA GLN A 100 12.04 3.42 8.32
C GLN A 100 12.55 4.75 8.88
N PHE A 101 11.66 5.52 9.50
CA PHE A 101 12.03 6.73 10.21
C PHE A 101 11.71 6.58 11.70
N ASP A 102 12.74 6.64 12.54
CA ASP A 102 12.57 6.78 13.99
C ASP A 102 12.28 8.25 14.35
N SER A 103 12.60 8.71 15.57
CA SER A 103 12.41 10.10 16.02
C SER A 103 13.34 11.13 15.35
N ASP A 104 14.16 10.75 14.37
CA ASP A 104 15.15 11.62 13.71
C ASP A 104 15.10 11.56 12.17
N PRO A 105 13.99 12.02 11.56
CA PRO A 105 13.76 11.93 10.13
C PRO A 105 14.78 12.73 9.29
N ALA A 106 15.23 13.90 9.75
CA ALA A 106 16.18 14.70 8.98
C ALA A 106 17.59 14.10 8.95
N SER A 107 18.03 13.47 10.05
CA SER A 107 19.30 12.73 10.08
C SER A 107 19.29 11.54 9.14
N VAL A 108 18.21 10.76 9.14
CA VAL A 108 18.02 9.65 8.19
C VAL A 108 18.06 10.17 6.75
N ALA A 109 17.34 11.25 6.44
CA ALA A 109 17.33 11.86 5.12
C ALA A 109 18.72 12.35 4.68
N CYS A 110 19.45 13.03 5.57
CA CYS A 110 20.79 13.54 5.31
C CYS A 110 21.79 12.40 5.12
N ALA A 111 21.72 11.35 5.95
CA ALA A 111 22.58 10.17 5.82
C ALA A 111 22.29 9.43 4.51
N LEU A 112 21.03 9.32 4.12
CA LEU A 112 20.64 8.70 2.86
C LEU A 112 21.23 9.46 1.67
N ALA A 113 21.22 10.79 1.69
CA ALA A 113 21.80 11.62 0.62
C ALA A 113 23.31 11.39 0.38
N GLU A 114 24.03 10.85 1.36
CA GLU A 114 25.46 10.50 1.23
C GLU A 114 25.69 9.05 0.75
N ARG A 115 24.64 8.22 0.70
CA ARG A 115 24.71 6.78 0.37
C ARG A 115 24.28 6.50 -1.07
N ARG A 116 25.14 6.91 -2.01
CA ARG A 116 24.85 6.81 -3.46
C ARG A 116 24.49 5.42 -3.96
N GLU A 117 24.96 4.37 -3.28
CA GLU A 117 24.59 2.98 -3.59
C GLU A 117 23.10 2.68 -3.40
N LEU A 118 22.37 3.54 -2.68
CA LEU A 118 20.93 3.45 -2.45
C LEU A 118 20.11 4.36 -3.38
N HIS A 119 20.75 5.13 -4.25
CA HIS A 119 20.06 6.09 -5.11
C HIS A 119 19.66 5.42 -6.42
N LEU A 120 18.36 5.40 -6.71
CA LEU A 120 17.80 4.79 -7.91
C LEU A 120 17.58 5.85 -8.98
N ASP A 121 18.03 5.61 -10.22
CA ASP A 121 17.72 6.49 -11.34
C ASP A 121 16.24 6.40 -11.76
N CYS A 122 15.79 7.32 -12.61
CA CYS A 122 14.44 7.33 -13.18
C CYS A 122 14.39 6.87 -14.64
N LEU A 123 15.37 6.10 -15.13
CA LEU A 123 15.46 5.76 -16.56
C LEU A 123 14.74 4.45 -16.91
N GLU A 124 14.96 3.40 -16.13
CA GLU A 124 14.44 2.05 -16.41
C GLU A 124 13.47 1.59 -15.31
N VAL A 125 12.42 2.38 -15.09
CA VAL A 125 11.38 2.01 -14.13
C VAL A 125 10.46 0.97 -14.76
N PRO A 126 10.23 -0.20 -14.14
CA PRO A 126 9.37 -1.23 -14.72
C PRO A 126 7.96 -0.72 -14.99
N GLU A 127 7.52 -0.81 -16.24
CA GLU A 127 6.15 -0.46 -16.61
C GLU A 127 5.16 -1.49 -16.06
N LEU A 128 4.00 -1.00 -15.63
CA LEU A 128 2.86 -1.87 -15.39
C LEU A 128 2.29 -2.31 -16.74
N PRO A 129 2.11 -3.63 -16.98
CA PRO A 129 1.56 -4.10 -18.25
C PRO A 129 0.13 -3.56 -18.43
N GLU A 130 -0.18 -3.01 -19.62
CA GLU A 130 -1.51 -2.48 -19.93
C GLU A 130 -2.64 -3.49 -19.72
N ARG A 131 -2.36 -4.78 -19.94
CA ARG A 131 -3.28 -5.89 -19.73
C ARG A 131 -2.57 -7.10 -19.15
N HIS A 132 -3.20 -7.73 -18.17
CA HIS A 132 -2.79 -8.99 -17.56
C HIS A 132 -4.02 -9.81 -17.14
N SER A 133 -3.81 -11.00 -16.58
CA SER A 133 -4.89 -11.90 -16.13
C SER A 133 -5.78 -11.32 -15.03
N TRP A 134 -5.38 -10.21 -14.39
CA TRP A 134 -6.21 -9.49 -13.41
C TRP A 134 -6.88 -8.23 -13.99
N SER A 135 -6.82 -8.02 -15.32
CA SER A 135 -7.50 -6.92 -16.01
C SER A 135 -8.97 -7.23 -16.35
N CYS A 136 -9.46 -8.42 -16.02
CA CYS A 136 -10.85 -8.82 -16.21
C CYS A 136 -11.49 -9.12 -14.85
N ILE A 137 -12.75 -8.68 -14.68
CA ILE A 137 -13.55 -9.06 -13.52
C ILE A 137 -13.83 -10.56 -13.67
N PRO A 138 -13.42 -11.44 -12.72
CA PRO A 138 -13.71 -12.86 -12.80
C PRO A 138 -15.22 -13.08 -12.83
N PRO A 139 -15.76 -14.06 -13.57
CA PRO A 139 -17.18 -14.35 -13.54
C PRO A 139 -17.60 -14.76 -12.12
N HIS A 140 -18.69 -14.19 -11.60
CA HIS A 140 -19.28 -14.52 -10.32
C HIS A 140 -20.71 -13.96 -10.25
N ALA A 141 -21.57 -14.59 -9.45
CA ALA A 141 -22.88 -14.03 -9.11
C ALA A 141 -22.87 -13.39 -7.71
N ARG A 142 -22.00 -13.86 -6.82
CA ARG A 142 -21.95 -13.44 -5.41
C ARG A 142 -20.53 -13.09 -4.97
N ARG A 143 -20.39 -12.28 -3.93
CA ARG A 143 -19.10 -12.00 -3.25
C ARG A 143 -19.12 -12.47 -1.82
N LEU A 144 -18.06 -13.17 -1.46
CA LEU A 144 -17.84 -13.64 -0.10
C LEU A 144 -16.63 -12.91 0.49
N LEU A 145 -16.85 -12.18 1.57
CA LEU A 145 -15.82 -11.39 2.23
C LEU A 145 -15.49 -12.05 3.56
N LEU A 146 -14.25 -12.50 3.77
CA LEU A 146 -13.81 -13.09 5.04
C LEU A 146 -12.79 -12.16 5.72
N CYS A 147 -13.09 -11.78 6.96
CA CYS A 147 -12.24 -10.89 7.73
C CYS A 147 -10.97 -11.60 8.20
N ASN A 148 -9.82 -11.09 7.78
CA ASN A 148 -8.51 -11.50 8.24
C ASN A 148 -7.76 -10.37 8.97
N GLY A 149 -8.49 -9.36 9.47
CA GLY A 149 -7.92 -8.32 10.31
C GLY A 149 -7.36 -8.84 11.63
N PRO A 150 -6.59 -8.03 12.38
CA PRO A 150 -5.78 -8.50 13.50
C PRO A 150 -6.55 -9.32 14.54
N ARG A 151 -7.77 -8.88 14.90
CA ARG A 151 -8.63 -9.58 15.88
C ARG A 151 -9.19 -10.91 15.35
N CYS A 152 -9.67 -10.96 14.11
CA CYS A 152 -10.15 -12.21 13.50
C CYS A 152 -9.01 -13.20 13.24
N THR A 153 -7.83 -12.70 12.88
CA THR A 153 -6.61 -13.53 12.76
C THR A 153 -6.23 -14.18 14.10
N ARG A 154 -6.26 -13.44 15.22
CA ARG A 154 -6.07 -14.05 16.55
C ARG A 154 -7.13 -15.08 16.94
N ARG A 155 -8.31 -15.03 16.30
CA ARG A 155 -9.40 -16.00 16.47
C ARG A 155 -9.38 -17.11 15.42
N GLY A 156 -8.29 -17.27 14.67
CA GLY A 156 -8.10 -18.39 13.75
C GLY A 156 -8.53 -18.15 12.30
N ALA A 157 -8.75 -16.92 11.85
CA ALA A 157 -9.23 -16.66 10.47
C ALA A 157 -8.27 -17.07 9.34
N LEU A 158 -6.96 -17.20 9.61
CA LEU A 158 -5.96 -17.53 8.58
C LEU A 158 -6.17 -18.90 7.92
N PRO A 159 -6.26 -20.02 8.67
CA PRO A 159 -6.59 -21.33 8.08
C PRO A 159 -7.97 -21.33 7.39
N LEU A 160 -8.95 -20.60 7.93
CA LEU A 160 -10.29 -20.52 7.32
C LEU A 160 -10.26 -19.93 5.90
N TRP A 161 -9.42 -18.92 5.66
CA TRP A 161 -9.25 -18.36 4.31
C TRP A 161 -8.75 -19.39 3.30
N LYS A 162 -7.73 -20.17 3.69
CA LYS A 162 -7.19 -21.24 2.85
C LYS A 162 -8.26 -22.31 2.58
N LYS A 163 -8.92 -22.78 3.64
CA LYS A 163 -9.96 -23.80 3.57
C LYS A 163 -11.12 -23.36 2.67
N LEU A 164 -11.56 -22.12 2.79
CA LEU A 164 -12.65 -21.57 2.01
C LEU A 164 -12.32 -21.59 0.51
N ARG A 165 -11.14 -21.09 0.14
CA ARG A 165 -10.67 -21.08 -1.25
C ARG A 165 -10.59 -22.50 -1.82
N GLU A 166 -10.02 -23.45 -1.07
CA GLU A 166 -9.89 -24.84 -1.49
C GLU A 166 -11.26 -25.50 -1.69
N THR A 167 -12.20 -25.28 -0.75
CA THR A 167 -13.53 -25.88 -0.79
C THR A 167 -14.35 -25.34 -1.95
N LEU A 168 -14.33 -24.02 -2.19
CA LEU A 168 -15.02 -23.39 -3.32
C LEU A 168 -14.44 -23.84 -4.67
N LYS A 169 -13.12 -23.99 -4.76
CA LYS A 169 -12.46 -24.51 -5.95
C LYS A 169 -12.85 -25.96 -6.22
N ALA A 170 -12.85 -26.81 -5.19
CA ALA A 170 -13.25 -28.21 -5.31
C ALA A 170 -14.73 -28.37 -5.68
N ALA A 171 -15.60 -27.48 -5.21
CA ALA A 171 -17.01 -27.44 -5.57
C ALA A 171 -17.30 -26.83 -6.95
N GLY A 172 -16.28 -26.33 -7.67
CA GLY A 172 -16.48 -25.64 -8.95
C GLY A 172 -17.28 -24.35 -8.83
N LYS A 173 -17.20 -23.66 -7.68
CA LYS A 173 -17.94 -22.43 -7.37
C LYS A 173 -17.05 -21.20 -7.22
N LEU A 174 -15.72 -21.33 -7.31
CA LEU A 174 -14.80 -20.20 -7.24
C LEU A 174 -14.65 -19.54 -8.61
N GLU A 175 -14.95 -18.24 -8.70
CA GLU A 175 -14.66 -17.39 -9.88
C GLU A 175 -15.21 -17.98 -11.20
N CYS A 176 -16.46 -18.47 -11.15
CA CYS A 176 -17.20 -19.03 -12.28
C CYS A 176 -18.59 -18.38 -12.42
N GLU A 177 -19.25 -18.59 -13.56
CA GLU A 177 -20.65 -18.17 -13.76
C GLU A 177 -21.55 -18.81 -12.69
N GLY A 178 -22.42 -18.01 -12.05
CA GLY A 178 -23.24 -18.46 -10.90
C GLY A 178 -22.46 -18.75 -9.61
N GLY A 179 -21.13 -18.58 -9.60
CA GLY A 179 -20.25 -18.83 -8.46
C GLY A 179 -20.03 -17.62 -7.56
N VAL A 180 -18.98 -17.70 -6.77
CA VAL A 180 -18.53 -16.65 -5.84
C VAL A 180 -17.14 -16.15 -6.18
N HIS A 181 -16.94 -14.85 -6.03
CA HIS A 181 -15.62 -14.25 -5.88
C HIS A 181 -15.32 -14.04 -4.39
N ILE A 182 -14.13 -14.42 -3.93
CA ILE A 182 -13.74 -14.26 -2.52
C ILE A 182 -12.82 -13.06 -2.33
N THR A 183 -13.10 -12.24 -1.32
CA THR A 183 -12.27 -11.10 -0.93
C THR A 183 -11.77 -11.29 0.49
N ARG A 184 -10.45 -11.18 0.67
CA ARG A 184 -9.83 -11.14 1.99
C ARG A 184 -9.94 -9.71 2.52
N THR A 185 -10.68 -9.50 3.60
CA THR A 185 -10.91 -8.16 4.14
C THR A 185 -10.15 -7.90 5.43
N GLN A 186 -10.10 -6.63 5.81
CA GLN A 186 -9.74 -6.20 7.17
C GLN A 186 -11.03 -6.12 8.03
N CYS A 187 -11.06 -5.28 9.06
CA CYS A 187 -12.19 -5.20 9.99
C CYS A 187 -13.53 -4.97 9.28
N GLN A 188 -14.50 -5.86 9.53
CA GLN A 188 -15.89 -5.72 9.07
C GLN A 188 -16.86 -5.37 10.22
N PHE A 189 -16.41 -5.41 11.48
CA PHE A 189 -17.25 -5.42 12.70
C PHE A 189 -18.21 -6.63 12.79
N PRO A 190 -18.81 -6.89 13.96
CA PRO A 190 -18.22 -6.70 15.29
C PRO A 190 -17.02 -7.65 15.50
N CYS A 191 -15.91 -7.14 16.02
CA CYS A 191 -14.69 -7.93 16.22
C CYS A 191 -14.83 -9.03 17.29
N ASP A 192 -15.70 -8.84 18.27
CA ASP A 192 -15.85 -9.76 19.40
C ASP A 192 -16.61 -11.04 19.04
N SER A 193 -17.30 -11.02 17.91
CA SER A 193 -18.02 -12.15 17.33
C SER A 193 -17.27 -12.80 16.16
N GLY A 194 -16.01 -12.41 15.91
CA GLY A 194 -15.24 -12.94 14.78
C GLY A 194 -14.74 -14.39 14.97
N PRO A 195 -14.20 -15.03 13.91
CA PRO A 195 -14.04 -14.51 12.55
C PRO A 195 -15.36 -14.22 11.84
N THR A 196 -15.49 -13.00 11.28
CA THR A 196 -16.71 -12.58 10.57
C THR A 196 -16.55 -12.74 9.07
N ALA A 197 -17.63 -13.13 8.40
CA ALA A 197 -17.73 -13.18 6.96
C ALA A 197 -19.07 -12.59 6.48
N SER A 198 -19.11 -12.11 5.24
CA SER A 198 -20.31 -11.52 4.65
C SER A 198 -20.54 -12.03 3.24
N LEU A 199 -21.80 -12.21 2.84
CA LEU A 199 -22.21 -12.63 1.51
C LEU A 199 -23.05 -11.54 0.84
N TYR A 200 -22.66 -11.15 -0.37
CA TYR A 200 -23.37 -10.16 -1.20
C TYR A 200 -23.84 -10.78 -2.53
N PRO A 201 -25.01 -10.36 -3.06
CA PRO A 201 -25.79 -9.19 -2.63
C PRO A 201 -26.78 -9.43 -1.47
N GLU A 202 -26.88 -10.65 -0.94
CA GLU A 202 -27.87 -10.99 0.11
C GLU A 202 -27.71 -10.17 1.41
N GLY A 203 -26.53 -9.62 1.68
CA GLY A 203 -26.27 -8.84 2.88
C GLY A 203 -26.21 -9.70 4.15
N GLU A 204 -25.96 -11.00 4.00
CA GLU A 204 -25.90 -11.95 5.10
C GLU A 204 -24.55 -11.85 5.82
N TRP A 205 -24.57 -11.94 7.15
CA TRP A 205 -23.39 -11.94 8.00
C TRP A 205 -23.24 -13.27 8.70
N TYR A 206 -22.01 -13.76 8.78
CA TYR A 206 -21.69 -15.08 9.28
C TYR A 206 -20.55 -15.01 10.30
N ARG A 207 -20.67 -15.82 11.35
CA ARG A 207 -19.54 -16.18 12.20
C ARG A 207 -19.03 -17.56 11.80
N ILE A 208 -17.77 -17.65 11.39
CA ILE A 208 -17.13 -18.90 11.00
C ILE A 208 -16.00 -19.21 11.97
N ARG A 209 -16.19 -20.23 12.81
CA ARG A 209 -15.31 -20.58 13.95
C ARG A 209 -14.22 -21.56 13.58
N ASP A 210 -14.50 -22.46 12.65
CA ASP A 210 -13.62 -23.56 12.29
C ASP A 210 -13.80 -24.01 10.82
N GLU A 211 -12.96 -24.95 10.39
CA GLU A 211 -12.99 -25.48 9.03
C GLU A 211 -14.25 -26.31 8.72
N ALA A 212 -14.90 -26.90 9.72
CA ALA A 212 -16.14 -27.66 9.50
C ALA A 212 -17.28 -26.71 9.13
N GLU A 213 -17.35 -25.54 9.77
CA GLU A 213 -18.29 -24.48 9.40
C GLU A 213 -18.02 -23.91 8.01
N VAL A 214 -16.76 -23.81 7.58
CA VAL A 214 -16.43 -23.45 6.19
C VAL A 214 -17.02 -24.47 5.20
N LEU A 215 -16.79 -25.76 5.45
CA LEU A 215 -17.31 -26.83 4.59
C LEU A 215 -18.84 -26.78 4.51
N ARG A 216 -19.49 -26.64 5.67
CA ARG A 216 -20.94 -26.54 5.77
C ARG A 216 -21.47 -25.31 5.06
N TRP A 217 -20.86 -24.15 5.27
CA TRP A 217 -21.27 -22.90 4.63
C TRP A 217 -21.17 -22.97 3.11
N VAL A 218 -20.06 -23.50 2.58
CA VAL A 218 -19.90 -23.68 1.13
C VAL A 218 -20.94 -24.67 0.57
N GLN A 219 -21.09 -25.83 1.20
CA GLN A 219 -22.03 -26.84 0.72
C GLN A 219 -23.48 -26.34 0.77
N GLU A 220 -23.94 -25.87 1.92
CA GLU A 220 -25.35 -25.51 2.11
C GLU A 220 -25.68 -24.17 1.45
N ARG A 221 -24.91 -23.10 1.71
CA ARG A 221 -25.25 -21.75 1.22
C ARG A 221 -24.85 -21.51 -0.23
N ILE A 222 -23.71 -22.04 -0.65
CA ILE A 222 -23.14 -21.72 -1.97
C ILE A 222 -23.52 -22.76 -3.02
N VAL A 223 -23.43 -24.05 -2.70
CA VAL A 223 -23.74 -25.13 -3.65
C VAL A 223 -25.25 -25.40 -3.71
N GLU A 224 -25.89 -25.59 -2.56
CA GLU A 224 -27.32 -25.95 -2.47
C GLU A 224 -28.25 -24.74 -2.36
N GLU A 225 -27.69 -23.55 -2.18
CA GLU A 225 -28.42 -22.28 -2.03
C GLU A 225 -29.45 -22.28 -0.88
N ARG A 226 -29.20 -23.07 0.17
CA ARG A 226 -30.01 -23.11 1.41
C ARG A 226 -29.46 -22.18 2.47
N GLN A 227 -30.33 -21.62 3.31
CA GLN A 227 -29.93 -20.80 4.46
C GLN A 227 -29.18 -21.65 5.49
N VAL A 228 -28.26 -21.02 6.24
CA VAL A 228 -27.48 -21.68 7.31
C VAL A 228 -27.64 -20.90 8.62
N PRO A 229 -28.82 -20.96 9.27
CA PRO A 229 -29.18 -20.06 10.36
C PRO A 229 -28.24 -20.10 11.56
N GLU A 230 -27.60 -21.25 11.84
CA GLU A 230 -26.70 -21.40 12.99
C GLU A 230 -25.37 -20.67 12.80
N LEU A 231 -25.03 -20.29 11.56
CA LEU A 231 -23.85 -19.50 11.25
C LEU A 231 -24.19 -18.00 11.10
N LEU A 232 -25.47 -17.65 10.89
CA LEU A 232 -25.88 -16.27 10.72
C LEU A 232 -25.64 -15.46 12.00
N MET A 233 -25.18 -14.23 11.81
CA MET A 233 -25.06 -13.25 12.88
C MET A 233 -26.37 -12.47 13.00
N GLU A 234 -26.83 -12.28 14.22
CA GLU A 234 -27.91 -11.34 14.49
C GLU A 234 -27.36 -9.90 14.45
N PRO A 235 -28.15 -8.93 13.93
CA PRO A 235 -27.80 -7.51 13.92
C PRO A 235 -27.53 -6.93 15.31
#